data_AF-W4VD87-F1
#
_entry.id   AF-W4VD87-F1
#
_cell.length_a   1.000
_cell.length_b   1.000
_cell.length_c   1.000
_cell.angle_alpha   90.00
_cell.angle_beta   90.00
_cell.angle_gamma   90.00
#
_symmetry.space_group_name_H-M   'P 1'
#
loop_
_entity.id
_entity.type
_entity.pdbx_description
1 polymer ?
#
loop_
_entity_poly.entity_id
_entity_poly.type
_entity_poly.pdbx_seq_one_letter_code
_entity_poly.pdbx_strand_id
1 'polypeptide(L)'
;MLDHLEIYPDGYATQLRAALASKLGVGEKQLIFGCGSDEVVDIICRTYLENGTNTIMATPTFPQYKHNALIQGADIVEVPLVNGYHDLPNMLKAINKDTRVIWLCSPNNPTGTLINKEELVSFLNKCPSDTMVVLDEAYFEYIEQRKNPNSISLLETYNNLVILRTFSKAYGLANLRVGYGIASEEIATYLNITRGPFNTTSVSQLSA
;
A
#
# COMPACT_ATOMS: atom_id res chain seq x y z
N MET A 1 -0.53 -5.40 -30.61
CA MET A 1 -0.14 -5.58 -29.18
C MET A 1 -0.80 -6.78 -28.51
N LEU A 2 -2.07 -7.09 -28.83
CA LEU A 2 -2.58 -8.47 -28.69
C LEU A 2 -1.92 -9.45 -29.67
N ASP A 3 -1.01 -8.95 -30.52
CA ASP A 3 -0.31 -9.70 -31.55
C ASP A 3 0.95 -10.42 -31.05
N HIS A 4 1.32 -10.27 -29.76
CA HIS A 4 2.50 -10.88 -29.14
C HIS A 4 2.20 -11.51 -27.76
N LEU A 5 1.10 -12.26 -27.65
CA LEU A 5 0.69 -12.91 -26.39
C LEU A 5 1.58 -14.10 -26.01
N GLU A 6 2.44 -14.56 -26.92
CA GLU A 6 3.44 -15.59 -26.70
C GLU A 6 4.67 -15.11 -25.90
N ILE A 7 4.87 -13.80 -25.76
CA ILE A 7 6.03 -13.21 -25.07
C ILE A 7 5.65 -12.86 -23.62
N TYR A 8 6.49 -13.24 -22.66
CA TYR A 8 6.31 -12.81 -21.27
C TYR A 8 6.30 -11.27 -21.15
N PRO A 9 5.51 -10.72 -20.20
CA PRO A 9 5.56 -9.30 -19.93
C PRO A 9 6.94 -8.89 -19.42
N ASP A 10 7.25 -7.60 -19.55
CA ASP A 10 8.42 -7.02 -18.89
C ASP A 10 8.24 -7.11 -17.38
N GLY A 11 9.01 -8.00 -16.75
CA GLY A 11 8.92 -8.22 -15.31
C GLY A 11 9.31 -7.01 -14.45
N TYR A 12 10.13 -6.10 -14.97
CA TYR A 12 10.49 -4.85 -14.30
C TYR A 12 9.43 -3.76 -14.48
N ALA A 13 8.56 -3.91 -15.50
CA ALA A 13 7.58 -2.94 -15.96
C ALA A 13 8.23 -1.60 -16.35
N THR A 14 9.31 -1.64 -17.14
CA THR A 14 10.21 -0.51 -17.44
C THR A 14 9.47 0.76 -17.86
N GLN A 15 8.57 0.66 -18.85
CA GLN A 15 7.87 1.84 -19.38
C GLN A 15 6.89 2.44 -18.36
N LEU A 16 6.07 1.59 -17.74
CA LEU A 16 5.14 2.00 -16.68
C LEU A 16 5.89 2.62 -15.51
N ARG A 17 6.99 2.01 -15.08
CA ARG A 17 7.84 2.49 -13.99
C ARG A 17 8.39 3.87 -14.27
N ALA A 18 9.01 4.09 -15.42
CA ALA A 18 9.58 5.38 -15.79
C ALA A 18 8.50 6.47 -15.86
N ALA A 19 7.36 6.18 -16.50
CA ALA A 19 6.25 7.12 -16.61
C ALA A 19 5.66 7.48 -15.24
N LEU A 20 5.44 6.48 -14.38
CA LEU A 20 4.85 6.69 -13.06
C LEU A 20 5.83 7.38 -12.11
N ALA A 21 7.10 7.02 -12.12
CA ALA A 21 8.15 7.69 -11.35
C ALA A 21 8.21 9.19 -11.69
N SER A 22 8.22 9.51 -12.99
CA SER A 22 8.19 10.91 -13.46
C SER A 22 6.92 11.64 -13.02
N LYS A 23 5.74 11.01 -13.15
CA LYS A 23 4.44 11.59 -12.75
C LYS A 23 4.37 11.88 -11.25
N LEU A 24 4.94 11.01 -10.43
CA LEU A 24 4.88 11.10 -8.96
C LEU A 24 6.04 11.90 -8.36
N GLY A 25 7.11 12.15 -9.13
CA GLY A 25 8.32 12.80 -8.62
C GLY A 25 9.13 11.91 -7.67
N VAL A 26 9.14 10.59 -7.88
CA VAL A 26 9.86 9.61 -7.05
C VAL A 26 10.89 8.84 -7.87
N GLY A 27 11.83 8.16 -7.22
CA GLY A 27 12.77 7.27 -7.89
C GLY A 27 12.11 6.00 -8.42
N GLU A 28 12.56 5.50 -9.57
CA GLU A 28 12.03 4.25 -10.15
C GLU A 28 12.12 3.05 -9.19
N LYS A 29 13.17 2.99 -8.37
CA LYS A 29 13.40 1.92 -7.38
C LYS A 29 12.51 2.04 -6.14
N GLN A 30 11.73 3.11 -6.01
CA GLN A 30 10.73 3.27 -4.95
C GLN A 30 9.39 2.60 -5.30
N LEU A 31 9.24 2.09 -6.52
CA LEU A 31 7.99 1.54 -7.02
C LEU A 31 7.93 0.01 -6.96
N ILE A 32 6.78 -0.51 -6.53
CA ILE A 32 6.45 -1.93 -6.56
C ILE A 32 5.15 -2.06 -7.36
N PHE A 33 5.07 -2.99 -8.31
CA PHE A 33 3.86 -3.21 -9.11
C PHE A 33 3.18 -4.52 -8.72
N GLY A 34 1.85 -4.50 -8.73
CA GLY A 34 1.02 -5.67 -8.43
C GLY A 34 -0.19 -5.79 -9.36
N CYS A 35 -0.79 -6.98 -9.36
CA CYS A 35 -2.07 -7.36 -9.94
C CYS A 35 -3.23 -6.64 -9.22
N GLY A 36 -3.21 -5.30 -9.28
CA GLY A 36 -3.88 -4.40 -8.34
C GLY A 36 -3.04 -4.11 -7.10
N SER A 37 -3.47 -3.13 -6.28
CA SER A 37 -2.85 -2.90 -4.96
C SER A 37 -3.06 -4.08 -4.01
N ASP A 38 -4.04 -4.94 -4.29
CA ASP A 38 -4.33 -6.17 -3.55
C ASP A 38 -3.16 -7.17 -3.57
N GLU A 39 -2.49 -7.37 -4.71
CA GLU A 39 -1.28 -8.20 -4.73
C GLU A 39 -0.12 -7.51 -3.99
N VAL A 40 -0.07 -6.17 -3.97
CA VAL A 40 0.95 -5.47 -3.17
C VAL A 40 0.70 -5.70 -1.67
N VAL A 41 -0.56 -5.78 -1.23
CA VAL A 41 -0.92 -6.20 0.14
C VAL A 41 -0.42 -7.62 0.42
N ASP A 42 -0.66 -8.58 -0.48
CA ASP A 42 -0.14 -9.96 -0.34
C ASP A 42 1.38 -9.99 -0.25
N ILE A 43 2.08 -9.27 -1.15
CA ILE A 43 3.54 -9.16 -1.16
C ILE A 43 4.05 -8.61 0.18
N ILE A 44 3.43 -7.55 0.72
CA ILE A 44 3.79 -7.00 2.03
C ILE A 44 3.61 -8.04 3.14
N CYS A 45 2.42 -8.67 3.21
CA CYS A 45 2.13 -9.70 4.20
C CYS A 45 3.16 -10.83 4.12
N ARG A 46 3.40 -11.39 2.94
CA ARG A 46 4.34 -12.49 2.72
C ARG A 46 5.80 -12.13 3.05
N THR A 47 6.16 -10.85 2.97
CA THR A 47 7.53 -10.39 3.25
C THR A 47 7.77 -10.13 4.73
N TYR A 48 6.75 -9.64 5.45
CA TYR A 48 6.93 -9.10 6.81
C TYR A 48 6.15 -9.83 7.89
N LEU A 49 5.21 -10.70 7.52
CA LEU A 49 4.37 -11.43 8.46
C LEU A 49 4.70 -12.92 8.46
N GLU A 50 4.75 -13.47 9.66
CA GLU A 50 4.94 -14.89 9.96
C GLU A 50 4.38 -15.22 11.35
N ASN A 51 4.35 -16.50 11.71
CA ASN A 51 3.98 -16.94 13.06
C ASN A 51 4.80 -16.21 14.13
N GLY A 52 4.12 -15.62 15.12
CA GLY A 52 4.76 -14.87 16.20
C GLY A 52 4.97 -13.38 15.90
N THR A 53 4.58 -12.91 14.72
CA THR A 53 4.43 -11.47 14.42
C THR A 53 2.96 -11.06 14.48
N ASN A 54 2.68 -9.75 14.55
CA ASN A 54 1.33 -9.24 14.43
C ASN A 54 1.20 -8.05 13.46
N THR A 55 -0.04 -7.81 13.05
CA THR A 55 -0.44 -6.64 12.25
C THR A 55 -1.62 -5.92 12.89
N ILE A 56 -1.67 -4.60 12.72
CA ILE A 56 -2.72 -3.73 13.29
C ILE A 56 -3.52 -3.10 12.15
N MET A 57 -4.84 -3.08 12.27
CA MET A 57 -5.73 -2.41 11.32
C MET A 57 -7.00 -1.90 11.99
N ALA A 58 -7.68 -0.95 11.37
CA ALA A 58 -9.01 -0.54 11.82
C ALA A 58 -10.08 -1.61 11.51
N THR A 59 -11.20 -1.62 12.23
CA THR A 59 -12.36 -2.45 11.90
C THR A 59 -13.68 -1.67 12.03
N PRO A 60 -14.56 -1.69 11.01
CA PRO A 60 -14.37 -2.27 9.67
C PRO A 60 -13.37 -1.49 8.81
N THR A 61 -12.56 -2.20 8.02
CA THR A 61 -11.75 -1.63 6.93
C THR A 61 -11.70 -2.60 5.74
N PHE A 62 -10.82 -2.37 4.76
CA PHE A 62 -10.62 -3.29 3.64
C PHE A 62 -10.17 -4.69 4.14
N PRO A 63 -10.93 -5.77 3.83
CA PRO A 63 -10.75 -7.07 4.47
C PRO A 63 -9.49 -7.83 4.03
N GLN A 64 -8.84 -7.42 2.94
CA GLN A 64 -7.70 -8.15 2.39
C GLN A 64 -6.45 -8.04 3.27
N TYR A 65 -6.31 -6.99 4.09
CA TYR A 65 -5.24 -6.92 5.08
C TYR A 65 -5.33 -8.09 6.06
N LYS A 66 -6.52 -8.30 6.63
CA LYS A 66 -6.82 -9.39 7.56
C LYS A 66 -6.66 -10.75 6.89
N HIS A 67 -7.20 -10.90 5.69
CA HIS A 67 -7.17 -12.17 4.96
C HIS A 67 -5.73 -12.63 4.68
N ASN A 68 -4.88 -11.75 4.15
CA ASN A 68 -3.49 -12.09 3.84
C ASN A 68 -2.65 -12.32 5.11
N ALA A 69 -2.91 -11.57 6.20
CA ALA A 69 -2.26 -11.82 7.48
C ALA A 69 -2.58 -13.22 8.05
N LEU A 70 -3.85 -13.67 7.95
CA LEU A 70 -4.26 -15.03 8.35
C LEU A 70 -3.49 -16.10 7.57
N ILE A 71 -3.28 -15.91 6.27
CA ILE A 71 -2.56 -16.86 5.42
C ILE A 71 -1.11 -17.02 5.90
N GLN A 72 -0.46 -15.94 6.34
CA GLN A 72 0.92 -15.97 6.84
C GLN A 72 1.04 -16.44 8.30
N GLY A 73 -0.09 -16.70 8.99
CA GLY A 73 -0.10 -17.13 10.39
C GLY A 73 0.23 -16.03 11.40
N ALA A 74 0.14 -14.76 11.02
CA ALA A 74 0.35 -13.64 11.93
C ALA A 74 -0.88 -13.36 12.78
N ASP A 75 -0.65 -12.83 13.99
CA ASP A 75 -1.71 -12.35 14.86
C ASP A 75 -2.32 -11.05 14.33
N ILE A 76 -3.64 -10.90 14.47
CA ILE A 76 -4.39 -9.76 13.91
C ILE A 76 -4.96 -8.95 15.06
N VAL A 77 -4.59 -7.68 15.09
CA VAL A 77 -5.10 -6.71 16.06
C VAL A 77 -6.03 -5.73 15.34
N GLU A 78 -7.33 -5.90 15.54
CA GLU A 78 -8.35 -5.01 15.01
C GLU A 78 -8.74 -3.94 16.02
N VAL A 79 -8.62 -2.66 15.63
CA VAL A 79 -9.02 -1.51 16.45
C VAL A 79 -10.33 -0.94 15.89
N PRO A 80 -11.43 -0.90 16.68
CA PRO A 80 -12.70 -0.37 16.20
C PRO A 80 -12.61 1.09 15.73
N LEU A 81 -13.29 1.41 14.62
CA LEU A 81 -13.46 2.80 14.19
C LEU A 81 -14.23 3.63 15.23
N VAL A 82 -13.94 4.93 15.29
CA VAL A 82 -14.68 5.91 16.08
C VAL A 82 -15.43 6.84 15.13
N ASN A 83 -16.77 6.77 15.11
CA ASN A 83 -17.63 7.53 14.19
C ASN A 83 -17.23 7.37 12.70
N GLY A 84 -16.74 6.19 12.34
CA GLY A 84 -16.27 5.87 11.00
C GLY A 84 -14.80 6.23 10.71
N TYR A 85 -14.11 6.91 11.63
CA TYR A 85 -12.70 7.28 11.52
C TYR A 85 -11.78 6.27 12.20
N HIS A 86 -10.54 6.20 11.73
CA HIS A 86 -9.48 5.40 12.36
C HIS A 86 -9.19 5.92 13.78
N ASP A 87 -9.18 5.03 14.77
CA ASP A 87 -8.76 5.38 16.13
C ASP A 87 -7.23 5.32 16.25
N LEU A 88 -6.57 6.30 15.63
CA LEU A 88 -5.11 6.40 15.55
C LEU A 88 -4.42 6.31 16.92
N PRO A 89 -4.91 6.94 18.00
CA PRO A 89 -4.33 6.78 19.33
C PRO A 89 -4.36 5.35 19.86
N ASN A 90 -5.47 4.61 19.71
CA ASN A 90 -5.55 3.22 20.16
C ASN A 90 -4.79 2.26 19.23
N MET A 91 -4.70 2.56 17.93
CA MET A 91 -3.81 1.84 17.01
C MET A 91 -2.34 1.97 17.43
N LEU A 92 -1.88 3.16 17.85
CA LEU A 92 -0.53 3.34 18.38
C LEU A 92 -0.30 2.57 19.69
N LYS A 93 -1.28 2.55 20.60
CA LYS A 93 -1.18 1.82 21.87
C LYS A 93 -1.15 0.29 21.69
N ALA A 94 -1.69 -0.21 20.58
CA ALA A 94 -1.71 -1.63 20.27
C ALA A 94 -0.35 -2.15 19.77
N ILE A 95 0.57 -1.26 19.41
CA ILE A 95 1.92 -1.62 18.95
C ILE A 95 2.69 -2.31 20.08
N ASN A 96 3.31 -3.44 19.74
CA ASN A 96 4.24 -4.15 20.61
C ASN A 96 5.49 -4.59 19.81
N LYS A 97 6.44 -5.26 20.47
CA LYS A 97 7.71 -5.70 19.88
C LYS A 97 7.57 -6.65 18.66
N ASP A 98 6.42 -7.29 18.52
CA ASP A 98 6.13 -8.27 17.48
C ASP A 98 5.29 -7.65 16.34
N THR A 99 4.87 -6.39 16.48
CA THR A 99 4.17 -5.66 15.42
C THR A 99 5.11 -5.41 14.24
N ARG A 100 4.64 -5.73 13.03
CA ARG A 100 5.41 -5.55 11.79
C ARG A 100 4.75 -4.59 10.82
N VAL A 101 3.42 -4.64 10.71
CA VAL A 101 2.67 -3.84 9.73
C VAL A 101 1.43 -3.21 10.37
N ILE A 102 1.22 -1.92 10.15
CA ILE A 102 -0.01 -1.19 10.48
C ILE A 102 -0.66 -0.69 9.21
N TRP A 103 -1.96 -0.98 9.02
CA TRP A 103 -2.72 -0.57 7.85
C TRP A 103 -3.60 0.65 8.13
N LEU A 104 -3.36 1.72 7.38
CA LEU A 104 -4.18 2.94 7.37
C LEU A 104 -4.84 3.07 5.98
N CYS A 105 -6.14 2.83 5.89
CA CYS A 105 -6.90 3.04 4.66
C CYS A 105 -7.51 4.44 4.68
N SER A 106 -7.11 5.30 3.74
CA SER A 106 -7.50 6.71 3.74
C SER A 106 -7.58 7.28 2.31
N PRO A 107 -8.78 7.62 1.80
CA PRO A 107 -10.09 7.44 2.41
C PRO A 107 -10.42 5.98 2.76
N ASN A 108 -11.00 5.75 3.93
CA ASN A 108 -11.28 4.41 4.43
C ASN A 108 -12.39 3.74 3.61
N ASN A 109 -12.20 2.47 3.26
CA ASN A 109 -13.29 1.60 2.80
C ASN A 109 -13.79 0.79 4.01
N PRO A 110 -15.08 0.85 4.41
CA PRO A 110 -16.23 1.34 3.64
C PRO A 110 -16.72 2.75 3.99
N THR A 111 -16.11 3.44 4.96
CA THR A 111 -16.72 4.64 5.57
C THR A 111 -16.52 5.93 4.77
N GLY A 112 -15.55 5.96 3.85
CA GLY A 112 -15.17 7.13 3.05
C GLY A 112 -14.42 8.22 3.84
N THR A 113 -14.13 8.01 5.12
CA THR A 113 -13.47 9.01 5.98
C THR A 113 -12.00 9.16 5.64
N LEU A 114 -11.51 10.40 5.62
CA LEU A 114 -10.12 10.75 5.34
C LEU A 114 -9.37 10.99 6.66
N ILE A 115 -8.18 10.39 6.80
CA ILE A 115 -7.16 10.79 7.77
C ILE A 115 -6.50 12.07 7.24
N ASN A 116 -6.58 13.17 7.98
CA ASN A 116 -5.98 14.43 7.54
C ASN A 116 -4.44 14.43 7.70
N LYS A 117 -3.79 15.43 7.10
CA LYS A 117 -2.32 15.51 7.08
C LYS A 117 -1.73 15.60 8.48
N GLU A 118 -2.32 16.41 9.35
CA GLU A 118 -1.84 16.66 10.70
C GLU A 118 -1.93 15.40 11.57
N GLU A 119 -3.04 14.66 11.45
CA GLU A 119 -3.25 13.36 12.10
C GLU A 119 -2.25 12.31 11.60
N LEU A 120 -2.07 12.21 10.29
CA LEU A 120 -1.13 11.27 9.67
C LEU A 120 0.31 11.54 10.14
N VAL A 121 0.76 12.80 10.08
CA VAL A 121 2.09 13.20 10.55
C VAL A 121 2.25 12.95 12.06
N SER A 122 1.22 13.23 12.86
CA SER A 122 1.25 12.95 14.30
C SER A 122 1.37 11.45 14.60
N PHE A 123 0.70 10.61 13.80
CA PHE A 123 0.79 9.17 13.89
C PHE A 123 2.19 8.68 13.52
N LEU A 124 2.71 9.11 12.36
CA LEU A 124 4.03 8.71 11.87
C LEU A 124 5.16 9.13 12.81
N ASN A 125 5.08 10.31 13.43
CA ASN A 125 6.04 10.77 14.45
C ASN A 125 6.09 9.90 15.71
N LYS A 126 5.00 9.20 16.03
CA LYS A 126 4.88 8.35 17.24
C LYS A 126 5.05 6.86 16.92
N CYS A 127 4.95 6.48 15.65
CA CYS A 127 5.13 5.10 15.22
C CYS A 127 6.62 4.73 15.30
N PRO A 128 6.98 3.59 15.92
CA PRO A 128 8.34 3.07 15.88
C PRO A 128 8.82 2.88 14.43
N SER A 129 10.09 3.18 14.18
CA SER A 129 10.69 3.11 12.84
C SER A 129 10.84 1.68 12.31
N ASP A 130 10.80 0.69 13.18
CA ASP A 130 10.84 -0.75 12.86
C ASP A 130 9.46 -1.35 12.57
N THR A 131 8.39 -0.55 12.73
CA THR A 131 7.02 -0.94 12.37
C THR A 131 6.63 -0.28 11.05
N MET A 132 6.32 -1.08 10.03
CA MET A 132 5.87 -0.55 8.73
C MET A 132 4.47 0.07 8.85
N VAL A 133 4.31 1.27 8.32
CA VAL A 133 3.00 1.91 8.16
C VAL A 133 2.61 1.85 6.70
N VAL A 134 1.53 1.16 6.38
CA VAL A 134 0.98 1.09 5.02
C VAL A 134 -0.22 2.01 4.93
N LEU A 135 -0.09 3.08 4.13
CA LEU A 135 -1.15 4.00 3.78
C LEU A 135 -1.81 3.53 2.48
N ASP A 136 -2.96 2.87 2.56
CA ASP A 136 -3.76 2.51 1.40
C ASP A 136 -4.58 3.71 0.92
N GLU A 137 -4.17 4.22 -0.23
CA GLU A 137 -4.67 5.38 -0.94
C GLU A 137 -5.44 4.97 -2.22
N ALA A 138 -6.12 3.82 -2.22
CA ALA A 138 -6.90 3.34 -3.38
C ALA A 138 -7.97 4.32 -3.89
N TYR A 139 -8.37 5.30 -3.06
CA TYR A 139 -9.34 6.35 -3.39
C TYR A 139 -8.70 7.75 -3.45
N PHE A 140 -7.37 7.84 -3.57
CA PHE A 140 -6.62 9.10 -3.55
C PHE A 140 -7.13 10.14 -4.56
N GLU A 141 -7.47 9.71 -5.79
CA GLU A 141 -7.93 10.59 -6.85
C GLU A 141 -9.25 11.31 -6.54
N TYR A 142 -10.01 10.86 -5.54
CA TYR A 142 -11.26 11.51 -5.11
C TYR A 142 -11.06 12.55 -4.00
N ILE A 143 -9.85 12.69 -3.46
CA ILE A 143 -9.56 13.66 -2.39
C ILE A 143 -9.57 15.08 -2.98
N GLU A 144 -10.34 15.99 -2.37
CA GLU A 144 -10.27 17.41 -2.71
C GLU A 144 -8.84 17.95 -2.51
N GLN A 145 -8.32 18.73 -3.47
CA GLN A 145 -6.93 19.20 -3.43
C GLN A 145 -6.53 19.90 -2.11
N ARG A 146 -7.44 20.69 -1.51
CA ARG A 146 -7.22 21.36 -0.22
C ARG A 146 -7.08 20.41 0.98
N LYS A 147 -7.51 19.15 0.84
CA LYS A 147 -7.45 18.09 1.86
C LYS A 147 -6.38 17.05 1.54
N ASN A 148 -5.63 17.23 0.45
CA ASN A 148 -4.59 16.29 0.03
C ASN A 148 -3.50 16.21 1.11
N PRO A 149 -3.20 15.02 1.66
CA PRO A 149 -2.19 14.87 2.71
C PRO A 149 -0.76 15.10 2.22
N ASN A 150 -0.54 15.17 0.90
CA ASN A 150 0.78 15.18 0.27
C ASN A 150 1.65 14.02 0.76
N SER A 151 1.06 12.83 0.84
CA SER A 151 1.67 11.63 1.45
C SER A 151 3.01 11.24 0.85
N ILE A 152 3.20 11.42 -0.46
CA ILE A 152 4.47 11.10 -1.14
C ILE A 152 5.65 11.89 -0.55
N SER A 153 5.48 13.18 -0.21
CA SER A 153 6.58 13.96 0.39
C SER A 153 6.97 13.45 1.77
N LEU A 154 6.09 12.69 2.44
CA LEU A 154 6.39 12.12 3.75
C LEU A 154 7.39 10.96 3.66
N LEU A 155 7.54 10.33 2.48
CA LEU A 155 8.51 9.25 2.26
C LEU A 155 9.97 9.73 2.43
N GLU A 156 10.24 11.04 2.30
CA GLU A 156 11.56 11.61 2.55
C GLU A 156 11.93 11.60 4.04
N THR A 157 10.93 11.55 4.93
CA THR A 157 11.11 11.61 6.39
C THR A 157 10.86 10.26 7.05
N TYR A 158 9.91 9.47 6.56
CA TYR A 158 9.47 8.22 7.17
C TYR A 158 9.81 7.03 6.27
N ASN A 159 10.99 6.45 6.48
CA ASN A 159 11.48 5.32 5.67
C ASN A 159 10.66 4.04 5.82
N ASN A 160 9.84 3.93 6.88
CA ASN A 160 8.91 2.83 7.17
C ASN A 160 7.49 3.05 6.62
N LEU A 161 7.25 4.16 5.90
CA LEU A 161 5.97 4.41 5.22
C LEU A 161 5.95 3.73 3.84
N VAL A 162 4.85 3.04 3.56
CA VAL A 162 4.52 2.49 2.24
C VAL A 162 3.16 3.04 1.83
N ILE A 163 3.05 3.58 0.61
CA ILE A 163 1.80 4.11 0.07
C ILE A 163 1.29 3.15 -1.00
N LEU A 164 0.04 2.73 -0.93
CA LEU A 164 -0.59 1.91 -1.97
C LEU A 164 -1.56 2.74 -2.81
N ARG A 165 -1.51 2.57 -4.13
CA ARG A 165 -2.46 3.17 -5.07
C ARG A 165 -2.84 2.19 -6.16
N THR A 166 -3.93 2.48 -6.86
CA THR A 166 -4.45 1.58 -7.89
C THR A 166 -5.02 2.33 -9.08
N PHE A 167 -4.91 1.70 -10.26
CA PHE A 167 -5.63 2.14 -11.45
C PHE A 167 -7.07 1.59 -11.51
N SER A 168 -7.51 0.84 -10.48
CA SER A 168 -8.81 0.17 -10.50
C SER A 168 -10.00 1.12 -10.30
N LYS A 169 -9.80 2.27 -9.65
CA LYS A 169 -10.89 3.15 -9.21
C LYS A 169 -11.10 4.29 -10.19
N ALA A 170 -10.56 5.47 -9.89
CA ALA A 170 -10.79 6.68 -10.71
C ALA A 170 -10.32 6.54 -12.17
N TYR A 171 -9.31 5.71 -12.42
CA TYR A 171 -8.82 5.42 -13.78
C TYR A 171 -9.71 4.44 -14.57
N GLY A 172 -10.67 3.75 -13.93
CA GLY A 172 -11.60 2.84 -14.61
C GLY A 172 -10.98 1.52 -15.09
N LEU A 173 -9.78 1.15 -14.64
CA LEU A 173 -9.04 -0.02 -15.13
C LEU A 173 -9.13 -1.23 -14.18
N ALA A 174 -10.26 -1.39 -13.47
CA ALA A 174 -10.41 -2.44 -12.44
C ALA A 174 -10.11 -3.85 -12.96
N ASN A 175 -10.57 -4.18 -14.18
CA ASN A 175 -10.37 -5.50 -14.79
C ASN A 175 -8.96 -5.70 -15.35
N LEU A 176 -8.16 -4.64 -15.48
CA LEU A 176 -6.78 -4.74 -15.98
C LEU A 176 -5.79 -5.11 -14.89
N ARG A 177 -6.24 -5.13 -13.62
CA ARG A 177 -5.45 -5.64 -12.50
C ARG A 177 -4.05 -5.03 -12.44
N VAL A 178 -3.98 -3.72 -12.28
CA VAL A 178 -2.71 -3.00 -12.12
C VAL A 178 -2.81 -2.00 -10.98
N GLY A 179 -1.85 -2.07 -10.08
CA GLY A 179 -1.70 -1.18 -8.94
C GLY A 179 -0.23 -1.15 -8.52
N TYR A 180 0.06 -0.30 -7.55
CA TYR A 180 1.44 -0.06 -7.16
C TYR A 180 1.58 0.34 -5.69
N GLY A 181 2.75 0.05 -5.14
CA GLY A 181 3.26 0.59 -3.90
C GLY A 181 4.36 1.62 -4.17
N ILE A 182 4.47 2.61 -3.29
CA ILE A 182 5.56 3.59 -3.23
C ILE A 182 6.20 3.48 -1.84
N ALA A 183 7.51 3.28 -1.77
CA ALA A 183 8.22 3.11 -0.51
C ALA A 183 9.65 3.69 -0.58
N SER A 184 10.41 3.57 0.50
CA SER A 184 11.87 3.71 0.43
C SER A 184 12.47 2.65 -0.51
N GLU A 185 13.62 2.93 -1.14
CA GLU A 185 14.29 1.96 -2.02
C GLU A 185 14.63 0.64 -1.29
N GLU A 186 14.94 0.73 0.01
CA GLU A 186 15.21 -0.43 0.86
C GLU A 186 13.98 -1.34 0.97
N ILE A 187 12.82 -0.80 1.39
CA ILE A 187 11.58 -1.59 1.48
C ILE A 187 11.17 -2.12 0.10
N ALA A 188 11.23 -1.27 -0.93
CA ALA A 188 10.89 -1.69 -2.28
C ALA A 188 11.79 -2.83 -2.78
N THR A 189 13.06 -2.86 -2.38
CA THR A 189 13.98 -3.97 -2.68
C THR A 189 13.51 -5.26 -2.04
N TYR A 190 13.19 -5.26 -0.73
CA TYR A 190 12.69 -6.45 -0.04
C TYR A 190 11.37 -6.96 -0.62
N LEU A 191 10.42 -6.07 -0.91
CA LEU A 191 9.15 -6.44 -1.52
C LEU A 191 9.32 -7.01 -2.95
N ASN A 192 10.32 -6.55 -3.71
CA ASN A 192 10.59 -7.13 -5.04
C ASN A 192 11.21 -8.53 -4.99
N ILE A 193 11.80 -8.97 -3.86
CA ILE A 193 12.32 -10.33 -3.70
C ILE A 193 11.17 -11.35 -3.66
N THR A 194 10.06 -11.00 -3.02
CA THR A 194 8.89 -11.89 -2.87
C THR A 194 7.88 -11.76 -4.02
N ARG A 195 7.96 -10.67 -4.80
CA ARG A 195 7.13 -10.44 -5.99
C ARG A 195 7.41 -11.46 -7.09
N GLY A 196 6.35 -11.99 -7.70
CA GLY A 196 6.46 -12.84 -8.88
C GLY A 196 7.05 -12.08 -10.09
N PRO A 197 7.92 -12.70 -10.91
CA PRO A 197 8.65 -11.99 -11.96
C PRO A 197 7.76 -11.45 -13.08
N PHE A 198 6.55 -11.98 -13.28
CA PHE A 198 5.65 -11.63 -14.39
C PHE A 198 4.21 -11.37 -13.91
N ASN A 199 4.08 -10.71 -12.75
CA ASN A 199 2.80 -10.56 -12.05
C ASN A 199 1.81 -9.55 -12.69
N THR A 200 2.31 -8.65 -13.54
CA THR A 200 1.47 -7.72 -14.32
C THR A 200 1.61 -8.01 -15.81
N THR A 201 0.48 -8.09 -16.53
CA THR A 201 0.50 -8.41 -17.96
C THR A 201 0.95 -7.22 -18.81
N SER A 202 1.44 -7.45 -20.03
CA SER A 202 1.83 -6.37 -20.95
C SER A 202 0.67 -5.41 -21.27
N VAL A 203 -0.55 -5.95 -21.37
CA VAL A 203 -1.77 -5.15 -21.58
C VAL A 203 -2.08 -4.28 -20.36
N SER A 204 -1.95 -4.86 -19.16
CA SER A 204 -2.11 -4.14 -17.89
C SER A 204 -1.10 -3.01 -17.74
N GLN A 205 0.17 -3.28 -18.06
CA GLN A 205 1.26 -2.31 -17.94
C GLN A 205 1.09 -1.13 -18.90
N LEU A 206 0.70 -1.37 -20.15
CA LEU A 206 0.54 -0.28 -21.12
C LEU A 206 -0.71 0.56 -20.86
N SER A 207 -1.78 -0.06 -20.34
CA SER A 207 -3.02 0.68 -20.09
C SER A 207 -2.93 1.63 -18.91
N ALA A 208 -2.02 1.34 -17.97
CA ALA A 208 -1.74 2.13 -16.77
C ALA A 208 -0.85 3.35 -17.08
#